data_AF-A0A7K0GND4-F1
#
_entry.id   AF-A0A7K0GND4-F1
#
_cell.length_a   1.000
_cell.length_b   1.000
_cell.length_c   1.000
_cell.angle_alpha   90.00
_cell.angle_beta   90.00
_cell.angle_gamma   90.00
#
_symmetry.space_group_name_H-M   'P 1'
#
loop_
_entity.id
_entity.type
_entity.pdbx_description
1 polymer ?
#
loop_
_entity_poly.entity_id
_entity_poly.type
_entity_poly.pdbx_seq_one_letter_code
_entity_poly.pdbx_strand_id
1 'polypeptide(L)'
;MTATDSILKMFTDVLEGKISVWDFSFSLGEWIVSEEGDKLIDENIDLFDYLHEDILEEMELLPNYKLETNRELLTKIYNKAKELSNDYST
;
A
#
# COMPACT_ATOMS: atom_id res chain seq x y z
N MET A 1 -14.87 -3.86 7.09
CA MET A 1 -13.64 -3.17 6.68
C MET A 1 -13.50 -3.50 5.22
N THR A 2 -13.44 -2.49 4.36
CA THR A 2 -13.23 -2.69 2.92
C THR A 2 -11.78 -3.12 2.65
N ALA A 3 -11.49 -3.71 1.49
CA ALA A 3 -10.11 -3.96 1.09
C ALA A 3 -9.33 -2.63 0.99
N THR A 4 -10.01 -1.57 0.54
CA THR A 4 -9.50 -0.20 0.54
C THR A 4 -9.10 0.28 1.95
N ASP A 5 -9.95 0.12 2.97
CA ASP A 5 -9.61 0.50 4.36
C ASP A 5 -8.42 -0.32 4.89
N SER A 6 -8.37 -1.61 4.52
CA SER A 6 -7.34 -2.56 4.94
C SER A 6 -5.95 -2.12 4.48
N ILE A 7 -5.81 -1.79 3.18
CA ILE A 7 -4.52 -1.36 2.63
C ILE A 7 -4.09 0.02 3.15
N LEU A 8 -5.01 0.99 3.27
CA LEU A 8 -4.72 2.30 3.85
C LEU A 8 -4.27 2.19 5.31
N LYS A 9 -4.81 1.22 6.06
CA LYS A 9 -4.35 0.91 7.41
C LYS A 9 -2.92 0.38 7.41
N MET A 10 -2.54 -0.52 6.49
CA MET A 10 -1.17 -1.03 6.41
C MET A 10 -0.15 0.09 6.15
N PHE A 11 -0.47 1.04 5.26
CA PHE A 11 0.36 2.23 5.06
C PHE A 11 0.48 3.09 6.33
N THR A 12 -0.64 3.28 7.04
CA THR A 12 -0.64 4.01 8.32
C THR A 12 0.23 3.31 9.36
N ASP A 13 0.13 1.98 9.47
CA ASP A 13 0.89 1.20 10.43
C ASP A 13 2.42 1.28 10.17
N VAL A 14 2.88 1.26 8.91
CA VAL A 14 4.31 1.43 8.61
C VAL A 14 4.78 2.87 8.84
N LEU A 15 3.97 3.88 8.50
CA LEU A 15 4.34 5.29 8.69
C LEU A 15 4.40 5.70 10.16
N GLU A 16 3.58 5.08 11.01
CA GLU A 16 3.61 5.24 12.46
C GLU A 16 4.66 4.35 13.14
N GLY A 17 5.35 3.49 12.39
CA GLY A 17 6.38 2.58 12.90
C GLY A 17 5.84 1.42 13.73
N LYS A 18 4.55 1.09 13.59
CA LYS A 18 3.93 -0.09 14.23
C LYS A 18 4.38 -1.39 13.58
N ILE A 19 4.67 -1.36 12.28
CA ILE A 19 5.32 -2.44 11.53
C ILE A 19 6.59 -1.89 10.87
N SER A 20 7.56 -2.76 10.64
CA SER A 20 8.79 -2.36 9.96
C SER A 20 8.55 -2.18 8.45
N VAL A 21 9.44 -1.46 7.77
CA VAL A 21 9.38 -1.31 6.31
C VAL A 21 9.56 -2.67 5.61
N TRP A 22 10.37 -3.56 6.19
CA TRP A 22 10.55 -4.93 5.70
C TRP A 22 9.24 -5.72 5.76
N ASP A 23 8.60 -5.72 6.94
CA ASP A 23 7.33 -6.43 7.12
C ASP A 23 6.26 -5.84 6.21
N PHE A 24 6.22 -4.52 6.03
CA PHE A 24 5.32 -3.87 5.10
C PHE A 24 5.58 -4.31 3.65
N SER A 25 6.83 -4.25 3.16
CA SER A 25 7.16 -4.62 1.77
C SER A 25 6.78 -6.07 1.46
N PHE A 26 7.01 -6.98 2.40
CA PHE A 26 6.67 -8.38 2.22
C PHE A 26 5.16 -8.62 2.32
N SER A 27 4.52 -8.04 3.35
CA SER A 27 3.08 -8.19 3.56
C SER A 27 2.26 -7.56 2.43
N LEU A 28 2.77 -6.50 1.78
CA LEU A 28 2.09 -5.88 0.64
C LEU A 28 1.95 -6.87 -0.52
N GLY A 29 3.04 -7.57 -0.87
CA GLY A 29 3.01 -8.59 -1.93
C GLY A 29 2.04 -9.72 -1.60
N GLU A 30 2.08 -10.26 -0.37
CA GLU A 30 1.15 -11.30 0.07
C GLU A 30 -0.30 -10.81 0.07
N TRP A 31 -0.54 -9.57 0.48
CA TRP A 31 -1.88 -8.97 0.54
C TRP A 31 -2.46 -8.80 -0.86
N ILE A 32 -1.68 -8.32 -1.83
CA ILE A 32 -2.11 -8.08 -3.22
C ILE A 32 -2.54 -9.37 -3.92
N VAL A 33 -1.89 -10.50 -3.63
CA VAL A 33 -2.25 -11.81 -4.24
C VAL A 33 -3.26 -12.62 -3.41
N SER A 34 -3.82 -12.02 -2.36
CA SER A 34 -4.79 -12.67 -1.47
C SER A 34 -6.24 -12.35 -1.86
N GLU A 35 -7.20 -12.96 -1.14
CA GLU A 35 -8.62 -12.63 -1.28
C GLU A 35 -8.93 -11.13 -1.04
N GLU A 36 -8.09 -10.41 -0.28
CA GLU A 36 -8.27 -8.97 -0.10
C GLU A 36 -7.84 -8.18 -1.34
N GLY A 37 -6.81 -8.64 -2.06
CA GLY A 37 -6.43 -8.09 -3.36
C GLY A 37 -7.52 -8.32 -4.41
N ASP A 38 -8.08 -9.54 -4.46
CA ASP A 38 -9.21 -9.85 -5.34
C ASP A 38 -10.42 -8.94 -5.06
N LYS A 39 -10.75 -8.71 -3.78
CA LYS A 39 -11.80 -7.75 -3.39
C LYS A 39 -11.46 -6.32 -3.80
N LEU A 40 -10.20 -5.92 -3.72
CA LEU A 40 -9.78 -4.58 -4.13
C LEU A 40 -10.00 -4.34 -5.62
N ILE A 41 -9.84 -5.36 -6.47
CA ILE A 41 -10.16 -5.25 -7.91
C ILE A 41 -11.63 -4.86 -8.10
N ASP A 42 -12.54 -5.51 -7.36
CA ASP A 42 -13.98 -5.24 -7.42
C ASP A 42 -14.36 -3.88 -6.79
N GLU A 43 -13.66 -3.48 -5.72
CA GLU A 43 -13.91 -2.22 -5.01
C GLU A 43 -13.34 -0.99 -5.73
N ASN A 44 -12.11 -1.09 -6.24
CA ASN A 44 -11.31 0.02 -6.78
C ASN A 44 -10.13 -0.51 -7.62
N ILE A 45 -10.39 -0.82 -8.89
CA ILE A 45 -9.38 -1.33 -9.81
C ILE A 45 -8.19 -0.38 -10.00
N ASP A 46 -8.42 0.94 -10.01
CA ASP A 46 -7.34 1.92 -10.18
C ASP A 46 -6.34 1.88 -9.01
N LEU A 47 -6.83 1.67 -7.79
CA LEU A 47 -5.98 1.49 -6.61
C LEU A 47 -5.27 0.14 -6.65
N PHE A 48 -5.94 -0.92 -7.10
CA PHE A 48 -5.29 -2.22 -7.28
C PHE A 48 -4.14 -2.14 -8.29
N ASP A 49 -4.40 -1.60 -9.48
CA ASP A 49 -3.41 -1.48 -10.56
C ASP A 49 -2.21 -0.65 -10.11
N TYR A 50 -2.44 0.49 -9.45
CA TYR A 50 -1.36 1.29 -8.87
C TYR A 50 -0.48 0.49 -7.89
N LEU A 51 -1.09 -0.28 -6.99
CA LEU A 51 -0.33 -1.04 -6.00
C LEU A 51 0.44 -2.21 -6.65
N HIS A 52 -0.20 -2.93 -7.56
CA HIS A 52 0.34 -4.11 -8.20
C HIS A 52 1.42 -3.78 -9.23
N GLU A 53 1.22 -2.75 -10.05
CA GLU A 53 2.13 -2.40 -11.15
C GLU A 53 3.24 -1.44 -10.70
N ASP A 54 2.92 -0.39 -9.95
CA ASP A 54 3.90 0.65 -9.61
C ASP A 54 4.60 0.41 -8.26
N ILE A 55 3.86 -0.08 -7.25
CA ILE A 55 4.38 -0.06 -5.88
C ILE A 55 5.15 -1.31 -5.49
N LEU A 56 4.77 -2.48 -6.00
CA LEU A 56 5.53 -3.71 -5.70
C LEU A 56 6.99 -3.60 -6.13
N GLU A 57 7.26 -3.07 -7.33
CA GLU A 57 8.63 -2.85 -7.80
C GLU A 57 9.37 -1.82 -6.94
N GLU A 58 8.73 -0.70 -6.59
CA GLU A 58 9.33 0.33 -5.70
C GLU A 58 9.69 -0.25 -4.32
N MET A 59 8.94 -1.23 -3.81
CA MET A 59 9.26 -1.90 -2.54
C MET A 59 10.47 -2.84 -2.65
N GLU A 60 10.71 -3.43 -3.82
CA GLU A 60 11.90 -4.25 -4.08
C GLU A 60 13.17 -3.39 -4.23
N LEU A 61 13.03 -2.15 -4.71
CA LEU A 61 14.12 -1.22 -4.99
C LEU A 61 14.53 -0.34 -3.79
N LEU A 62 13.93 -0.56 -2.61
CA LEU A 62 14.23 0.25 -1.43
C LEU A 62 15.73 0.19 -1.08
N PRO A 63 16.37 1.35 -0.80
CA PRO A 63 17.81 1.41 -0.49
C PRO A 63 18.17 0.71 0.83
N ASN A 64 17.20 0.57 1.73
CA ASN A 64 17.24 -0.24 2.96
C ASN A 64 15.83 -0.28 3.57
N TYR A 65 15.63 -1.02 4.65
CA TYR A 65 14.33 -1.16 5.32
C TYR A 65 14.17 -0.29 6.58
N LYS A 66 14.86 0.86 6.66
CA LYS A 66 14.67 1.83 7.75
C LYS A 66 13.56 2.81 7.38
N LEU A 67 12.62 3.02 8.31
CA LEU A 67 11.52 3.96 8.09
C LEU A 67 12.01 5.37 7.75
N GLU A 68 12.99 5.91 8.49
CA GLU A 68 13.47 7.27 8.25
C GLU A 68 14.08 7.50 6.87
N THR A 69 14.67 6.47 6.25
CA THR A 69 15.20 6.58 4.88
C THR A 69 14.07 6.58 3.84
N ASN A 70 12.98 5.86 4.10
CA ASN A 70 11.91 5.64 3.12
C ASN A 70 10.62 6.40 3.43
N ARG A 71 10.58 7.19 4.52
CA ARG A 71 9.39 7.87 5.01
C ARG A 71 8.76 8.76 3.95
N GLU A 72 9.58 9.51 3.20
CA GLU A 72 9.10 10.39 2.15
C GLU A 72 8.41 9.62 1.01
N LEU A 73 9.05 8.54 0.54
CA LEU A 73 8.49 7.66 -0.47
C LEU A 73 7.19 7.00 -0.01
N LEU A 74 7.20 6.36 1.17
CA LEU A 74 6.00 5.73 1.74
C LEU A 74 4.86 6.73 1.95
N THR A 75 5.17 7.98 2.33
CA THR A 75 4.18 9.05 2.47
C THR A 75 3.60 9.44 1.12
N LYS A 76 4.44 9.58 0.08
CA LYS A 76 3.99 9.86 -1.29
C LYS A 76 3.05 8.76 -1.78
N ILE A 77 3.44 7.50 -1.58
CA ILE A 77 2.65 6.34 -1.98
C ILE A 77 1.30 6.33 -1.26
N TYR A 78 1.31 6.51 0.07
CA TYR A 78 0.09 6.55 0.88
C TYR A 78 -0.86 7.67 0.46
N ASN A 79 -0.35 8.87 0.19
CA ASN A 79 -1.18 9.99 -0.26
C ASN A 79 -1.83 9.68 -1.62
N LYS A 80 -1.10 9.09 -2.56
CA LYS A 80 -1.67 8.69 -3.84
C LYS A 80 -2.71 7.58 -3.68
N ALA A 81 -2.45 6.59 -2.83
CA ALA A 81 -3.44 5.55 -2.50
C ALA A 81 -4.72 6.16 -1.90
N LYS A 82 -4.59 7.18 -1.04
CA LYS A 82 -5.74 7.92 -0.51
C LYS A 82 -6.50 8.69 -1.59
N GLU A 83 -5.82 9.34 -2.52
CA GLU A 83 -6.48 10.03 -3.64
C GLU A 83 -7.33 9.03 -4.43
N LEU A 84 -6.73 7.92 -4.85
CA LEU A 84 -7.43 6.86 -5.60
C LEU A 84 -8.59 6.25 -4.80
N SER A 85 -8.48 6.13 -3.48
CA SER A 85 -9.57 5.65 -2.63
C SER A 85 -10.78 6.59 -2.54
N ASN A 86 -10.58 7.90 -2.71
CA ASN A 86 -11.65 8.89 -2.57
C ASN A 86 -12.44 9.08 -3.87
N ASP A 87 -11.85 8.77 -5.04
CA ASP A 87 -12.48 8.93 -6.35
C ASP A 87 -13.68 7.96 -6.55
N TYR A 88 -13.79 6.91 -5.74
CA TYR A 88 -14.91 5.95 -5.75
C TYR A 88 -16.03 6.25 -4.74
N SER A 89 -15.99 7.40 -4.05
CA SER A 89 -17.03 7.82 -3.09
C SER A 89 -18.17 8.67 -3.69
N THR A 90 -18.38 8.64 -5.01
CA THR A 90 -19.43 9.41 -5.72
C THR A 90 -20.43 8.56 -6.48
#